data_AF-A0AAU4BEC8-F1
#
_entry.id   AF-A0AAU4BEC8-F1
#
_cell.length_a   1.000
_cell.length_b   1.000
_cell.length_c   1.000
_cell.angle_alpha   90.00
_cell.angle_beta   90.00
_cell.angle_gamma   90.00
#
_symmetry.space_group_name_H-M   'P 1'
#
loop_
_entity.id
_entity.type
_entity.pdbx_description
1 polymer ?
#
loop_
_entity_poly.entity_id
_entity_poly.type
_entity_poly.pdbx_seq_one_letter_code
_entity_poly.pdbx_strand_id
1 'polypeptide(L)'
;MDFWMRNPDYLADELVTTVEVGKISDSFLNTARSLLDDAEPDLHWYPMPRWFFGAYEQFDDAFSLLETYGLATLRRTGQPGKRSQRNQFYLTQAGADATAELADDPVLGWYSRQVNLVALVAGDDSGQRLKDRQYEQATYAGTELGLVIAPIAPRVRERLDALQALTAAPVGATAEGVSDRGGGA
;
A
#
# COMPACT_ATOMS: atom_id res chain seq x y z
N MET A 1 7.46 -0.43 2.38
CA MET A 1 7.61 0.90 1.74
C MET A 1 6.73 1.89 2.48
N ASP A 2 7.26 3.02 2.94
CA ASP A 2 6.54 3.97 3.82
C ASP A 2 5.39 4.72 3.09
N PHE A 3 5.50 4.92 1.78
CA PHE A 3 4.49 5.63 0.98
C PHE A 3 3.08 5.03 1.11
N TRP A 4 2.93 3.73 0.88
CA TRP A 4 1.62 3.05 1.01
C TRP A 4 1.13 2.96 2.45
N MET A 5 2.04 3.07 3.42
CA MET A 5 1.67 3.13 4.83
C MET A 5 1.00 4.47 5.17
N ARG A 6 1.51 5.58 4.62
CA ARG A 6 0.98 6.93 4.85
C ARG A 6 -0.14 7.35 3.90
N ASN A 7 -0.39 6.58 2.84
CA ASN A 7 -1.43 6.86 1.84
C ASN A 7 -2.22 5.58 1.53
N PRO A 8 -3.19 5.20 2.39
CA PRO A 8 -3.94 3.95 2.27
C PRO A 8 -4.78 3.84 1.00
N ASP A 9 -5.17 4.96 0.39
CA ASP A 9 -5.86 5.00 -0.89
C ASP A 9 -4.98 4.55 -2.06
N TYR A 10 -3.67 4.86 -2.03
CA TYR A 10 -2.71 4.29 -2.98
C TYR A 10 -2.46 2.80 -2.72
N LEU A 11 -2.47 2.35 -1.46
CA LEU A 11 -2.41 0.92 -1.15
C LEU A 11 -3.67 0.18 -1.65
N ALA A 12 -4.84 0.78 -1.51
CA ALA A 12 -6.10 0.25 -2.02
C ALA A 12 -6.07 0.11 -3.55
N ASP A 13 -5.56 1.12 -4.26
CA ASP A 13 -5.41 1.09 -5.73
C ASP A 13 -4.47 -0.03 -6.21
N GLU A 14 -3.41 -0.30 -5.46
CA GLU A 14 -2.49 -1.40 -5.76
C GLU A 14 -3.09 -2.77 -5.45
N LEU A 15 -3.90 -2.91 -4.39
CA LEU A 15 -4.66 -4.14 -4.13
C LEU A 15 -5.65 -4.41 -5.27
N VAL A 16 -6.39 -3.40 -5.72
CA VAL A 16 -7.30 -3.50 -6.87
C VAL A 16 -6.53 -3.93 -8.11
N THR A 17 -5.44 -3.25 -8.44
CA THR A 17 -4.58 -3.61 -9.58
C THR A 17 -4.06 -5.05 -9.48
N THR A 18 -3.68 -5.50 -8.28
CA THR A 18 -3.14 -6.86 -8.06
C THR A 18 -4.22 -7.94 -8.21
N VAL A 19 -5.46 -7.65 -7.81
CA VAL A 19 -6.64 -8.50 -8.09
C VAL A 19 -6.94 -8.52 -9.58
N GLU A 20 -6.99 -7.36 -10.25
CA GLU A 20 -7.30 -7.25 -11.69
C GLU A 20 -6.35 -8.09 -12.56
N VAL A 21 -5.07 -8.13 -12.21
CA VAL A 21 -4.07 -8.95 -12.93
C VAL A 21 -4.04 -10.42 -12.47
N GLY A 22 -4.93 -10.83 -11.56
CA GLY A 22 -5.10 -12.21 -11.09
C GLY A 22 -3.98 -12.72 -10.17
N LYS A 23 -3.23 -11.83 -9.51
CA LYS A 23 -2.12 -12.21 -8.61
C LYS A 23 -2.59 -12.56 -7.20
N ILE A 24 -3.71 -11.98 -6.76
CA ILE A 24 -4.34 -12.26 -5.47
C ILE A 24 -5.84 -12.46 -5.66
N SER A 25 -6.51 -13.02 -4.66
CA SER A 25 -7.95 -13.32 -4.70
C SER A 25 -8.81 -12.05 -4.66
N ASP A 26 -9.95 -12.09 -5.35
CA ASP A 26 -11.02 -11.09 -5.30
C ASP A 26 -11.53 -10.78 -3.89
N SER A 27 -11.28 -11.66 -2.89
CA SER A 27 -11.58 -11.38 -1.49
C SER A 27 -10.91 -10.10 -0.97
N PHE A 28 -9.76 -9.72 -1.54
CA PHE A 28 -9.03 -8.50 -1.17
C PHE A 28 -9.71 -7.21 -1.65
N LEU A 29 -10.75 -7.28 -2.49
CA LEU A 29 -11.54 -6.09 -2.87
C LEU A 29 -12.28 -5.50 -1.67
N ASN A 30 -12.74 -6.34 -0.73
CA ASN A 30 -13.34 -5.87 0.52
C ASN A 30 -12.29 -5.18 1.40
N THR A 31 -11.06 -5.69 1.43
CA THR A 31 -9.94 -5.05 2.13
C THR A 31 -9.59 -3.71 1.51
N ALA A 32 -9.56 -3.61 0.17
CA ALA A 32 -9.35 -2.35 -0.53
C ALA A 32 -10.46 -1.32 -0.21
N ARG A 33 -11.71 -1.76 -0.07
CA ARG A 33 -12.81 -0.90 0.39
C ARG A 33 -12.57 -0.37 1.80
N SER A 34 -12.25 -1.25 2.75
CA SER A 34 -11.95 -0.86 4.14
C SER A 34 -10.83 0.17 4.23
N LEU A 35 -9.79 0.07 3.39
CA LEU A 35 -8.72 1.08 3.34
C LEU A 35 -9.19 2.48 2.93
N LEU A 36 -10.29 2.59 2.19
CA LEU A 36 -10.85 3.87 1.75
C LEU A 36 -11.88 4.45 2.72
N ASP A 37 -12.58 3.57 3.45
CA ASP A 37 -13.77 3.91 4.22
C ASP A 37 -13.53 3.90 5.74
N ASP A 38 -12.60 3.08 6.24
CA ASP A 38 -12.26 3.03 7.67
C ASP A 38 -11.35 4.21 8.03
N ALA A 39 -11.59 4.81 9.20
CA ALA A 39 -10.74 5.88 9.72
C ALA A 39 -9.37 5.31 10.15
N GLU A 40 -8.30 5.96 9.69
CA GLU A 40 -6.96 5.73 10.23
C GLU A 40 -6.95 6.08 11.74
N PRO A 41 -6.18 5.37 12.58
CA PRO A 41 -5.96 5.78 13.97
C PRO A 41 -5.47 7.24 14.01
N ASP A 42 -6.06 8.07 14.87
CA ASP A 42 -5.66 9.48 15.07
C ASP A 42 -4.36 9.58 15.89
N LEU A 43 -3.31 8.97 15.34
CA LEU A 43 -1.96 8.95 15.86
C LEU A 43 -1.07 9.66 14.84
N HIS A 44 -1.03 10.99 14.93
CA HIS A 44 -0.12 11.86 14.20
C HIS A 44 -0.09 11.63 12.68
N TRP A 45 -1.07 12.20 11.98
CA TRP A 45 -1.02 12.32 10.53
C TRP A 45 0.04 13.36 10.11
N TYR A 46 1.15 12.89 9.55
CA TYR A 46 2.13 13.75 8.87
C TYR A 46 1.90 13.65 7.36
N PRO A 47 1.33 14.68 6.71
CA PRO A 47 1.13 14.65 5.26
C PRO A 47 2.48 14.46 4.57
N MET A 48 2.55 13.53 3.62
CA MET A 48 3.80 13.22 2.92
C MET A 48 4.01 14.20 1.75
N PRO A 49 4.96 15.15 1.83
CA PRO A 49 5.28 15.98 0.68
C PRO A 49 5.97 15.12 -0.38
N ARG A 50 5.70 15.42 -1.65
CA ARG A 50 6.44 14.79 -2.75
C ARG A 50 7.91 15.20 -2.66
N TRP A 51 8.77 14.20 -2.54
CA TRP A 51 10.21 14.34 -2.70
C TRP A 51 10.69 13.25 -3.63
N PHE A 52 11.76 13.53 -4.38
CA PHE A 52 12.21 12.78 -5.57
C PHE A 52 11.87 11.28 -5.60
N PHE A 53 12.05 10.51 -4.52
CA PHE A 53 11.73 9.07 -4.51
C PHE A 53 11.08 8.57 -3.22
N GLY A 54 10.25 9.41 -2.57
CA GLY A 54 9.63 9.14 -1.27
C GLY A 54 10.08 10.14 -0.18
N ALA A 55 9.26 10.26 0.87
CA ALA A 55 9.29 11.28 1.91
C ALA A 55 10.72 11.64 2.35
N TYR A 56 11.07 12.92 2.22
CA TYR A 56 12.25 13.46 2.88
C TYR A 56 11.85 13.86 4.30
N GLU A 57 11.89 12.88 5.18
CA GLU A 57 11.96 13.08 6.62
C GLU A 57 13.31 12.55 7.08
N GLN A 58 14.00 13.26 7.97
CA GLN A 58 15.24 12.73 8.56
C GLN A 58 14.85 11.53 9.43
N PHE A 59 14.86 10.34 8.83
CA PHE A 59 14.65 9.06 9.51
C PHE A 59 15.53 8.89 10.76
N ASP A 60 16.64 9.64 10.84
CA ASP A 60 17.54 9.66 11.98
C ASP A 60 16.82 10.05 13.30
N ASP A 61 15.82 10.94 13.30
CA ASP A 61 15.16 11.37 14.54
C ASP A 61 14.23 10.30 15.12
N ALA A 62 13.34 9.73 14.29
CA ALA A 62 12.46 8.64 14.71
C ALA A 62 13.26 7.37 15.05
N PHE A 63 14.31 7.08 14.28
CA PHE A 63 15.16 5.92 14.54
C PHE A 63 16.00 6.09 15.81
N SER A 64 16.45 7.31 16.14
CA SER A 64 17.19 7.58 17.38
C SER A 64 16.37 7.21 18.61
N LEU A 65 15.05 7.39 18.58
CA LEU A 65 14.17 6.96 19.67
C LEU A 65 14.17 5.43 19.82
N LEU A 66 14.02 4.70 18.72
CA LEU A 66 14.05 3.25 18.70
C LEU A 66 15.41 2.70 19.16
N GLU A 67 16.51 3.35 18.77
CA GLU A 67 17.86 2.99 19.20
C GLU A 67 18.09 3.29 20.69
N THR A 68 17.58 4.43 21.19
CA THR A 68 17.66 4.81 22.62
C THR A 68 16.99 3.79 23.52
N TYR A 69 15.83 3.24 23.10
CA TYR A 69 15.13 2.19 23.85
C TYR A 69 15.64 0.77 23.53
N GLY A 70 16.70 0.63 22.72
CA GLY A 70 17.28 -0.66 22.37
C GLY A 70 16.38 -1.55 21.50
N LEU A 71 15.39 -0.96 20.81
CA LEU A 71 14.45 -1.67 19.94
C LEU A 71 15.02 -1.86 18.51
N ALA A 72 15.89 -0.96 18.07
CA ALA A 72 16.55 -1.04 16.77
C ALA A 72 18.01 -0.59 16.85
N THR A 73 18.82 -0.90 15.83
CA THR A 73 20.20 -0.39 15.71
C THR A 73 20.56 -0.02 14.29
N LEU A 74 21.29 1.08 14.11
CA LEU A 74 21.77 1.55 12.83
C LEU A 74 23.27 1.28 12.69
N ARG A 75 23.64 0.51 11.68
CA ARG A 75 25.04 0.35 11.26
C ARG A 75 25.30 1.15 10.01
N ARG A 76 26.21 2.11 10.11
CA ARG A 76 26.70 2.87 8.96
C ARG A 76 27.97 2.19 8.45
N THR A 77 27.94 1.75 7.19
CA THR A 77 29.08 1.12 6.53
C THR A 77 29.61 2.05 5.45
N GLY A 78 30.93 2.21 5.36
CA GLY A 78 31.58 3.10 4.41
C GLY A 78 32.84 3.74 4.96
N GLN A 79 33.63 4.36 4.08
CA GLN A 79 34.78 5.18 4.47
C GLN A 79 34.35 6.65 4.54
N PRO A 80 34.68 7.39 5.61
CA PRO A 80 34.53 8.85 5.66
C PRO A 80 35.16 9.49 4.42
N GLY A 81 34.41 10.33 3.70
CA GLY A 81 34.88 11.00 2.48
C GLY A 81 34.71 10.23 1.16
N LYS A 82 34.13 9.02 1.15
CA LYS A 82 33.78 8.30 -0.10
C LYS A 82 32.27 8.15 -0.28
N ARG A 83 31.84 8.02 -1.54
CA ARG A 83 30.43 7.93 -1.98
C ARG A 83 29.65 6.71 -1.43
N SER A 84 30.31 5.67 -0.94
CA SER A 84 29.63 4.46 -0.46
C SER A 84 29.41 4.53 1.05
N GLN A 85 28.51 5.40 1.48
CA GLN A 85 27.92 5.31 2.81
C GLN A 85 26.60 4.54 2.68
N ARG A 86 26.51 3.38 3.32
CA ARG A 86 25.30 2.55 3.35
C ARG A 86 24.83 2.41 4.79
N ASN A 87 23.59 2.83 5.01
CA ASN A 87 22.88 2.62 6.26
C ASN A 87 22.25 1.22 6.25
N GLN A 88 22.48 0.47 7.33
CA GLN A 88 21.88 -0.83 7.58
C GLN A 88 21.10 -0.74 8.88
N PHE A 89 19.79 -0.91 8.80
CA PHE A 89 18.90 -0.87 9.95
C PHE A 89 18.58 -2.29 10.37
N TYR A 90 18.65 -2.56 11.68
CA TYR A 90 18.35 -3.87 12.25
C TYR A 90 17.36 -3.70 13.39
N LEU A 91 16.42 -4.64 13.48
CA LEU A 91 15.55 -4.79 14.64
C LEU A 91 16.28 -5.65 15.68
N THR A 92 16.22 -5.26 16.96
CA THR A 92 16.71 -6.12 18.04
C THR A 92 15.65 -7.15 18.40
N GLN A 93 16.00 -8.15 19.24
CA GLN A 93 14.99 -9.09 19.74
C GLN A 93 13.89 -8.36 20.53
N ALA A 94 14.26 -7.39 21.37
CA ALA A 94 13.29 -6.57 22.11
C ALA A 94 12.36 -5.78 21.17
N GLY A 95 12.89 -5.26 20.06
CA GLY A 95 12.07 -4.62 19.03
C GLY A 95 11.13 -5.59 18.31
N ALA A 96 11.58 -6.82 18.06
CA ALA A 96 10.75 -7.86 17.47
C ALA A 96 9.61 -8.27 18.41
N ASP A 97 9.91 -8.47 19.68
CA ASP A 97 8.93 -8.81 20.72
C ASP A 97 7.89 -7.68 20.87
N ALA A 98 8.34 -6.42 20.94
CA ALA A 98 7.46 -5.25 20.98
C ALA A 98 6.55 -5.14 19.73
N THR A 99 7.07 -5.50 18.55
CA THR A 99 6.27 -5.52 17.32
C THR A 99 5.21 -6.63 17.35
N ALA A 100 5.52 -7.77 17.97
CA ALA A 100 4.54 -8.84 18.15
C ALA A 100 3.42 -8.41 19.10
N GLU A 101 3.75 -7.78 20.23
CA GLU A 101 2.75 -7.23 21.16
C GLU A 101 1.87 -6.16 20.50
N LEU A 102 2.45 -5.33 19.64
CA LEU A 102 1.74 -4.28 18.90
C LEU A 102 0.64 -4.86 17.99
N ALA A 103 0.80 -6.08 17.48
CA ALA A 103 -0.19 -6.70 16.60
C ALA A 103 -1.53 -6.98 17.31
N ASP A 104 -1.49 -7.21 18.63
CA ASP A 104 -2.66 -7.49 19.46
C ASP A 104 -3.27 -6.21 20.07
N ASP A 105 -2.59 -5.06 19.94
CA ASP A 105 -3.12 -3.80 20.43
C ASP A 105 -4.34 -3.34 19.59
N PRO A 106 -5.44 -2.90 20.24
CA PRO A 106 -6.68 -2.53 19.54
C PRO A 106 -6.51 -1.34 18.59
N VAL A 107 -5.56 -0.45 18.84
CA VAL A 107 -5.31 0.75 18.04
C VAL A 107 -4.07 0.54 17.17
N LEU A 108 -2.94 0.22 17.79
CA LEU A 108 -1.65 0.11 17.12
C LEU A 108 -1.54 -1.14 16.23
N GLY A 109 -2.33 -2.19 16.50
CA GLY A 109 -2.40 -3.37 15.64
C GLY A 109 -2.87 -3.05 14.22
N TRP A 110 -3.45 -1.86 14.01
CA TRP A 110 -3.69 -1.31 12.67
C TRP A 110 -2.40 -1.25 11.84
N TYR A 111 -1.28 -0.75 12.38
CA TYR A 111 -0.02 -0.65 11.64
C TYR A 111 0.51 -2.03 11.24
N SER A 112 0.40 -3.04 12.12
CA SER A 112 0.78 -4.41 11.80
C SER A 112 -0.04 -4.98 10.65
N ARG A 113 -1.37 -4.76 10.64
CA ARG A 113 -2.23 -5.18 9.53
C ARG A 113 -1.87 -4.48 8.21
N GLN A 114 -1.59 -3.19 8.27
CA GLN A 114 -1.24 -2.41 7.09
C GLN A 114 0.12 -2.82 6.50
N VAL A 115 1.14 -3.04 7.33
CA VAL A 115 2.46 -3.51 6.88
C VAL A 115 2.34 -4.86 6.17
N ASN A 116 1.44 -5.75 6.62
CA ASN A 116 1.19 -7.02 5.93
C ASN A 116 0.57 -6.82 4.53
N LEU A 117 -0.33 -5.86 4.36
CA LEU A 117 -0.89 -5.51 3.05
C LEU A 117 0.17 -4.87 2.14
N VAL A 118 1.01 -3.99 2.69
CA VAL A 118 2.16 -3.41 1.98
C VAL A 118 3.12 -4.50 1.53
N ALA A 119 3.42 -5.49 2.38
CA ALA A 119 4.28 -6.62 2.04
C ALA A 119 3.66 -7.51 0.96
N LEU A 120 2.36 -7.79 1.06
CA LEU A 120 1.61 -8.55 0.05
C LEU A 120 1.69 -7.89 -1.33
N VAL A 121 1.48 -6.57 -1.39
CA VAL A 121 1.49 -5.79 -2.63
C VAL A 121 2.90 -5.58 -3.17
N ALA A 122 3.89 -5.42 -2.29
CA ALA A 122 5.29 -5.28 -2.69
C ALA A 122 5.84 -6.60 -3.28
N GLY A 123 5.46 -7.74 -2.69
CA GLY A 123 6.01 -9.04 -3.08
C GLY A 123 7.54 -9.03 -3.07
N ASP A 124 8.14 -9.54 -4.14
CA ASP A 124 9.60 -9.60 -4.32
C ASP A 124 10.17 -8.39 -5.09
N ASP A 125 9.38 -7.32 -5.29
CA ASP A 125 9.84 -6.16 -6.06
C ASP A 125 11.04 -5.48 -5.39
N SER A 126 12.03 -5.14 -6.21
CA SER A 126 13.17 -4.35 -5.75
C SER A 126 12.75 -2.93 -5.35
N GLY A 127 13.54 -2.29 -4.49
CA GLY A 127 13.29 -0.91 -4.10
C GLY A 127 13.25 0.08 -5.29
N GLN A 128 13.92 -0.22 -6.40
CA GLN A 128 13.79 0.57 -7.63
C GLN A 128 12.43 0.34 -8.30
N ARG A 129 12.02 -0.92 -8.46
CA ARG A 129 10.73 -1.28 -9.06
C ARG A 129 9.55 -0.70 -8.28
N LEU A 130 9.62 -0.71 -6.95
CA LEU A 130 8.60 -0.09 -6.10
C LEU A 130 8.54 1.43 -6.31
N LYS A 131 9.68 2.11 -6.52
CA LYS A 131 9.70 3.54 -6.86
C LYS A 131 9.06 3.78 -8.23
N ASP A 132 9.37 2.94 -9.22
CA ASP A 132 8.80 3.06 -10.55
C ASP A 132 7.26 2.96 -10.50
N ARG A 133 6.71 2.04 -9.69
CA ARG A 133 5.26 1.92 -9.43
C ARG A 133 4.65 3.20 -8.84
N GLN A 134 5.37 3.90 -7.94
CA GLN A 134 4.92 5.21 -7.46
C GLN A 134 4.83 6.24 -8.58
N TYR A 135 5.78 6.22 -9.52
CA TYR A 135 5.79 7.13 -10.68
C TYR A 135 4.72 6.81 -11.72
N GLU A 136 4.27 5.55 -11.82
CA GLU A 136 3.15 5.16 -12.68
C GLU A 136 1.83 5.83 -12.22
N GLN A 137 1.75 6.28 -10.97
CA GLN A 137 0.58 6.99 -10.43
C GLN A 137 0.57 8.46 -10.88
N ALA A 138 -0.34 8.81 -11.81
CA ALA A 138 -0.42 10.13 -12.43
C ALA A 138 -0.52 11.29 -11.42
N THR A 139 -1.30 11.14 -10.34
CA THR A 139 -1.43 12.14 -9.28
C THR A 139 -0.10 12.38 -8.56
N TYR A 140 0.66 11.33 -8.29
CA TYR A 140 2.00 11.43 -7.69
C TYR A 140 2.99 12.07 -8.66
N ALA A 141 3.01 11.64 -9.93
CA ALA A 141 3.90 12.17 -10.96
C ALA A 141 3.69 13.67 -11.22
N GLY A 142 2.43 14.12 -11.16
CA GLY A 142 2.01 15.51 -11.41
C GLY A 142 2.08 16.44 -10.20
N THR A 143 2.25 15.94 -8.96
CA THR A 143 2.39 16.79 -7.77
C THR A 143 3.71 17.55 -7.83
N GLU A 144 3.76 18.86 -7.56
CA GLU A 144 5.04 19.59 -7.55
C GLU A 144 5.93 19.15 -6.36
N LEU A 145 7.25 19.28 -6.49
CA LEU A 145 8.17 18.93 -5.41
C LEU A 145 7.89 19.80 -4.18
N GLY A 146 7.81 19.16 -3.00
CA GLY A 146 7.53 19.83 -1.74
C GLY A 146 6.04 20.05 -1.43
N LEU A 147 5.14 19.76 -2.37
CA LEU A 147 3.70 19.82 -2.13
C LEU A 147 3.16 18.47 -1.63
N VAL A 148 2.05 18.54 -0.89
CA VAL A 148 1.33 17.37 -0.40
C VAL A 148 0.76 16.60 -1.59
N ILE A 149 0.98 15.29 -1.61
CA ILE A 149 0.43 14.39 -2.62
C ILE A 149 -1.09 14.33 -2.43
N ALA A 150 -1.84 14.63 -3.49
CA ALA A 150 -3.30 14.63 -3.41
C ALA A 150 -3.85 13.19 -3.24
N PRO A 151 -4.95 13.03 -2.50
CA PRO A 151 -5.62 11.75 -2.37
C PRO A 151 -6.22 11.34 -3.73
N ILE A 152 -6.28 10.04 -3.94
CA ILE A 152 -6.86 9.38 -5.11
C ILE A 152 -8.12 8.59 -4.79
N ALA A 153 -8.52 8.52 -3.51
CA ALA A 153 -9.65 7.73 -3.02
C ALA A 153 -10.92 7.78 -3.92
N PRO A 154 -11.37 8.93 -4.46
CA PRO A 154 -12.55 8.96 -5.34
C PRO A 154 -12.40 8.06 -6.59
N ARG A 155 -11.28 8.13 -7.32
CA ARG A 155 -11.08 7.30 -8.53
C ARG A 155 -10.93 5.82 -8.17
N VAL A 156 -10.35 5.52 -7.00
CA VAL A 156 -10.16 4.14 -6.56
C VAL A 156 -11.51 3.50 -6.23
N ARG A 157 -12.43 4.26 -5.61
CA ARG A 157 -13.81 3.81 -5.41
C ARG A 157 -14.51 3.47 -6.73
N GLU A 158 -14.38 4.33 -7.74
CA GLU A 158 -14.96 4.08 -9.07
C GLU A 158 -14.42 2.80 -9.71
N ARG A 159 -13.09 2.58 -9.67
CA ARG A 159 -12.46 1.34 -10.14
C ARG A 159 -12.96 0.12 -9.38
N LEU A 160 -13.03 0.22 -8.05
CA LEU A 160 -13.46 -0.85 -7.18
C LEU A 160 -14.92 -1.25 -7.43
N ASP A 161 -15.82 -0.27 -7.57
CA ASP A 161 -17.24 -0.50 -7.88
C ASP A 161 -17.40 -1.23 -9.22
N ALA A 162 -16.65 -0.80 -10.25
CA ALA A 162 -16.69 -1.44 -11.57
C ALA A 162 -16.23 -2.90 -11.52
N LEU A 163 -15.14 -3.19 -10.79
CA LEU A 163 -14.59 -4.53 -10.69
C LEU A 163 -15.47 -5.47 -9.84
N GLN A 164 -16.06 -4.96 -8.75
CA GLN A 164 -17.02 -5.70 -7.95
C GLN A 164 -18.30 -6.04 -8.75
N ALA A 165 -18.76 -5.13 -9.62
CA ALA A 165 -19.89 -5.40 -10.50
C ALA A 165 -19.58 -6.50 -11.53
N LEU A 166 -18.35 -6.56 -12.05
CA LEU A 166 -17.91 -7.60 -12.98
C LEU A 166 -17.79 -8.98 -12.33
N THR A 167 -17.31 -9.04 -11.08
CA THR A 167 -17.16 -10.28 -10.31
C THR A 167 -18.47 -10.81 -9.74
N ALA A 168 -19.44 -9.93 -9.47
CA ALA A 168 -20.79 -10.29 -9.02
C ALA A 168 -21.74 -10.70 -10.15
N ALA A 169 -21.40 -10.44 -11.43
CA ALA A 169 -22.23 -10.82 -12.55
C ALA A 169 -22.26 -12.36 -12.70
N PRO A 170 -23.43 -13.01 -12.77
CA PRO A 170 -23.51 -14.46 -12.88
C PRO A 170 -22.91 -14.93 -14.21
N VAL A 171 -21.94 -15.84 -14.13
CA VAL A 171 -21.44 -16.63 -15.26
C VAL A 171 -22.58 -17.56 -15.72
N GLY A 172 -23.45 -17.07 -16.61
CA GLY A 172 -24.57 -17.87 -17.08
C GLY A 172 -25.68 -17.10 -17.77
N ALA A 173 -25.40 -16.57 -18.97
CA ALA A 173 -26.44 -16.32 -19.97
C ALA A 173 -25.85 -16.59 -21.37
N THR A 174 -25.45 -17.83 -21.61
CA THR A 174 -25.31 -18.32 -22.99
C THR A 174 -26.68 -18.34 -23.62
N ALA A 175 -26.85 -17.49 -24.63
CA ALA A 175 -28.02 -17.40 -25.47
C ALA A 175 -28.26 -18.72 -26.22
N GLU A 176 -29.28 -19.47 -25.84
CA GLU A 176 -29.95 -20.41 -26.74
C GLU A 176 -31.46 -20.29 -26.56
N GLY A 177 -32.10 -19.82 -27.62
CA GLY A 177 -33.54 -19.60 -27.72
C GLY A 177 -33.87 -19.11 -29.12
N VAL A 178 -33.40 -19.87 -30.12
CA VAL A 178 -33.72 -19.69 -31.53
C VAL A 178 -35.25 -19.71 -31.67
N SER A 179 -35.75 -18.60 -32.20
CA SER A 179 -37.11 -18.41 -32.69
C SER A 179 -37.48 -19.52 -33.68
N ASP A 180 -38.45 -20.35 -33.33
CA ASP A 180 -39.26 -21.05 -34.34
C ASP A 180 -40.64 -20.40 -34.41
N ARG A 181 -40.84 -19.63 -35.47
CA ARG A 181 -42.15 -19.27 -36.00
C ARG A 181 -42.32 -20.05 -37.30
N GLY A 182 -43.36 -20.87 -37.40
CA GLY A 182 -44.01 -21.07 -38.70
C GLY A 182 -44.78 -22.37 -38.91
N GLY A 183 -46.08 -22.22 -39.16
CA GLY A 183 -46.95 -23.17 -39.88
C GLY A 183 -47.82 -24.01 -38.94
N GLY A 184 -49.15 -24.04 -39.03
CA GLY A 184 -50.05 -23.70 -40.12
C GLY A 184 -51.17 -24.75 -40.13
N ALA A 185 -52.41 -24.30 -40.37
CA ALA A 185 -53.69 -25.01 -40.45
C ALA A 185 -54.38 -25.36 -39.12
#